data_AF-A0A659UP82-F1
#
_entry.id   AF-A0A659UP82-F1
#
_cell.length_a   1.000
_cell.length_b   1.000
_cell.length_c   1.000
_cell.angle_alpha   90.00
_cell.angle_beta   90.00
_cell.angle_gamma   90.00
#
_symmetry.space_group_name_H-M   'P 1'
#
loop_
_entity.id
_entity.type
_entity.pdbx_description
1 polymer ?
#
loop_
_entity_poly.entity_id
_entity_poly.type
_entity_poly.pdbx_seq_one_letter_code
_entity_poly.pdbx_strand_id
1 'polypeptide(L)' 'AEIADRVCVMLKGEIVESGSVNQILVDPRHRYTRALISAVPRLGSMADKDGPEKFPLVIYNAEVSQPEVSA' A
#
# COMPACT_ATOMS: atom_id res chain seq x y z
N ALA A 1 -1.09 12.59 5.30
CA ALA A 1 0.23 13.15 4.96
C ALA A 1 0.69 14.08 6.10
N GLU A 2 0.81 13.56 7.32
CA GLU A 2 0.80 14.41 8.52
C GLU A 2 2.10 14.41 9.33
N ILE A 3 3.10 13.58 8.97
CA ILE A 3 4.36 13.50 9.74
C ILE A 3 5.61 13.67 8.85
N ALA A 4 5.59 13.18 7.62
CA ALA A 4 6.72 13.26 6.68
C ALA A 4 6.37 14.12 5.47
N ASP A 5 7.38 14.83 4.94
CA ASP A 5 7.29 15.58 3.68
C ASP A 5 7.70 14.76 2.46
N ARG A 6 8.60 13.78 2.68
CA ARG A 6 9.16 12.89 1.65
C ARG A 6 9.18 11.45 2.11
N VAL A 7 9.04 10.53 1.16
CA VAL A 7 9.03 9.09 1.38
C VAL A 7 9.99 8.42 0.41
N CYS A 8 10.72 7.43 0.91
CA CYS A 8 11.48 6.46 0.12
C CYS A 8 10.91 5.07 0.38
N VAL A 9 10.63 4.33 -0.68
CA VAL A 9 10.16 2.95 -0.66
C VAL A 9 11.32 2.05 -1.03
N MET A 10 11.60 1.05 -0.18
CA MET A 10 12.69 0.12 -0.39
C MET A 10 12.17 -1.31 -0.58
N LEU A 11 12.83 -2.07 -1.45
CA LEU A 11 12.58 -3.49 -1.63
C LEU A 11 13.92 -4.21 -1.74
N LYS A 12 14.14 -5.22 -0.90
CA LYS A 12 15.38 -6.03 -0.88
C LYS A 12 16.66 -5.19 -0.74
N GLY A 13 16.61 -4.14 0.07
CA GLY A 13 17.76 -3.25 0.33
C GLY A 13 17.94 -2.12 -0.68
N GLU A 14 17.17 -2.09 -1.77
CA GLU A 14 17.26 -1.08 -2.82
C GLU A 14 16.11 -0.07 -2.73
N ILE A 15 16.39 1.21 -2.97
CA ILE A 15 15.34 2.23 -3.12
C ILE A 15 14.68 2.05 -4.48
N VAL A 16 13.41 1.67 -4.48
CA VAL A 16 12.63 1.41 -5.70
C VAL A 16 11.73 2.58 -6.10
N GLU A 17 11.41 3.47 -5.16
CA GLU A 17 10.65 4.69 -5.43
C GLU A 17 10.95 5.76 -4.38
N SER A 18 10.99 7.03 -4.78
CA SER A 18 11.09 8.15 -3.84
C SER A 18 10.36 9.38 -4.37
N GLY A 19 9.79 10.18 -3.48
CA GLY A 19 9.00 11.35 -3.86
C GLY A 19 8.43 12.09 -2.67
N SER A 20 7.59 13.09 -2.95
CA SER A 20 6.76 13.71 -1.91
C SER A 20 5.73 12.70 -1.40
N VAL A 21 5.24 12.88 -0.17
CA VAL A 21 4.21 12.01 0.37
C VAL A 21 2.97 11.96 -0.52
N ASN A 22 2.52 13.11 -1.02
CA ASN A 22 1.39 13.17 -1.94
C ASN A 22 1.63 12.37 -3.22
N GLN A 23 2.82 12.46 -3.81
CA GLN A 23 3.14 11.68 -5.01
C GLN A 23 3.09 10.18 -4.73
N ILE A 24 3.72 9.72 -3.65
CA ILE A 24 3.78 8.28 -3.31
C ILE A 24 2.38 7.73 -2.96
N LEU A 25 1.54 8.52 -2.29
CA LEU A 25 0.20 8.07 -1.90
C LEU A 25 -0.83 8.15 -3.04
N VAL A 26 -0.71 9.12 -3.95
CA VAL A 26 -1.74 9.41 -4.98
C VAL A 26 -1.35 8.87 -6.36
N ASP A 27 -0.07 8.95 -6.74
CA ASP A 27 0.47 8.46 -8.02
C ASP A 27 1.69 7.54 -7.82
N PRO A 28 1.53 6.38 -7.14
CA PRO A 28 2.60 5.40 -6.97
C PRO A 28 2.97 4.72 -8.31
N ARG A 29 4.22 4.92 -8.73
CA ARG A 29 4.72 4.43 -10.03
C ARG A 29 5.24 3.00 -9.97
N HIS A 30 5.87 2.62 -8.87
CA HIS A 30 6.41 1.28 -8.73
C HIS A 30 5.33 0.29 -8.27
N ARG A 31 5.30 -0.90 -8.87
CA ARG A 31 4.28 -1.95 -8.57
C ARG A 31 4.25 -2.33 -7.09
N TYR A 32 5.42 -2.39 -6.46
CA TYR A 32 5.54 -2.72 -5.05
C TYR A 32 4.94 -1.61 -4.17
N THR A 33 5.15 -0.34 -4.52
CA THR A 33 4.52 0.79 -3.83
C THR A 33 3.00 0.70 -3.93
N ARG A 34 2.44 0.39 -5.11
CA ARG A 34 1.00 0.16 -5.26
C ARG A 34 0.48 -0.94 -4.34
N ALA A 35 1.21 -2.05 -4.22
CA ALA A 35 0.86 -3.14 -3.32
C ALA A 35 0.88 -2.74 -1.84
N LEU A 36 1.88 -1.96 -1.42
CA LEU A 36 1.94 -1.44 -0.05
C LEU A 36 0.76 -0.49 0.24
N ILE A 37 0.44 0.42 -0.68
CA ILE A 37 -0.66 1.36 -0.51
C ILE A 37 -2.01 0.63 -0.48
N SER A 38 -2.22 -0.40 -1.30
CA SER A 38 -3.47 -1.18 -1.29
C SER A 38 -3.67 -2.01 -0.03
N ALA A 39 -2.60 -2.33 0.70
CA ALA A 39 -2.65 -3.08 1.94
C ALA A 39 -3.14 -2.25 3.13
N VAL A 40 -3.18 -0.91 3.01
CA VAL A 40 -3.61 -0.04 4.09
C VAL A 40 -5.14 -0.04 4.19
N PRO A 41 -5.72 -0.54 5.29
CA PRO A 41 -7.17 -0.49 5.49
C PRO A 41 -7.62 0.97 5.61
N ARG A 42 -8.71 1.32 4.93
CA ARG A 42 -9.28 2.66 5.00
C ARG A 42 -10.04 2.80 6.31
N LEU A 43 -9.82 3.90 7.03
CA LEU A 43 -10.56 4.18 8.25
C LEU A 43 -12.07 4.19 7.94
N GLY A 44 -12.85 3.45 8.71
CA GLY A 44 -14.29 3.28 8.48
C GLY A 44 -14.67 2.13 7.54
N SER A 45 -13.72 1.41 6.92
CA SER A 45 -14.04 0.25 6.05
C SER A 45 -14.73 -0.92 6.76
N MET A 46 -14.81 -0.87 8.08
CA MET A 46 -15.47 -1.87 8.94
C MET A 46 -16.61 -1.26 9.78
N ALA A 47 -17.04 -0.02 9.51
CA ALA A 47 -18.04 0.67 10.32
C ALA A 47 -19.43 -0.01 10.30
N ASP A 48 -19.76 -0.70 9.21
CA ASP A 48 -21.05 -1.39 9.03
C ASP A 48 -21.00 -2.89 9.36
N LYS A 49 -19.94 -3.37 10.02
CA LYS A 49 -19.74 -4.80 10.32
C LYS A 49 -19.97 -5.10 11.80
N ASP A 50 -20.58 -6.26 12.08
CA ASP A 50 -20.92 -6.72 13.44
C ASP A 50 -19.69 -6.97 14.34
N GLY A 51 -18.49 -6.93 13.76
CA GLY A 51 -17.22 -7.05 14.45
C GLY A 51 -16.03 -6.82 13.51
N PRO A 52 -14.80 -6.77 14.05
CA PRO A 52 -13.61 -6.64 13.21
C PRO A 52 -13.46 -7.87 12.32
N GLU A 53 -13.44 -7.66 11.01
CA GLU A 53 -13.12 -8.72 10.06
C GLU A 53 -11.62 -8.97 9.99
N LYS A 54 -11.25 -10.17 9.52
CA LYS A 54 -9.85 -10.48 9.24
C LYS A 54 -9.35 -9.54 8.15
N PHE A 55 -8.19 -8.93 8.39
CA PHE A 55 -7.55 -8.11 7.36
C PHE A 55 -7.23 -8.98 6.14
N PRO A 56 -7.61 -8.55 4.94
CA PRO A 56 -7.30 -9.30 3.74
C PRO A 56 -5.79 -9.32 3.54
N LEU A 57 -5.24 -10.49 3.20
CA LEU A 57 -3.83 -10.64 2.92
C LEU A 57 -3.55 -10.12 1.51
N VAL A 58 -2.69 -9.10 1.42
CA VAL A 58 -2.17 -8.62 0.14
C VAL A 58 -0.99 -9.47 -0.27
N ILE A 59 -1.15 -10.23 -1.35
CA ILE A 59 -0.09 -11.05 -1.95
C ILE A 59 0.62 -10.20 -3.00
N TYR A 60 1.89 -9.87 -2.75
CA TYR A 60 2.75 -9.24 -3.76
C TYR A 60 3.51 -10.33 -4.53
N ASN A 61 3.16 -10.49 -5.81
CA ASN A 61 3.95 -11.25 -6.77
C ASN A 61 4.75 -10.30 -7.66
N ALA A 62 6.06 -10.47 -7.72
CA ALA A 62 6.95 -9.62 -8.52
C ALA A 62 6.71 -9.75 -10.04
N GLU A 63 6.03 -10.81 -10.50
CA GLU A 63 5.72 -11.06 -11.91
C GLU A 63 4.37 -10.48 -12.33
N VAL A 64 3.48 -10.18 -11.38
CA VAL A 64 2.11 -9.70 -11.65
C VAL A 64 2.03 -8.18 -11.48
N SER A 65 1.32 -7.52 -12.40
CA SER A 65 1.28 -6.04 -12.48
C SER A 65 0.47 -5.39 -11.36
N GLN A 66 -0.43 -6.16 -10.73
CA GLN A 66 -1.32 -5.72 -9.65
C GLN A 66 -1.27 -6.72 -8.47
N PRO A 67 -1.32 -6.22 -7.23
CA PRO A 67 -1.42 -7.06 -6.04
C PRO A 67 -2.74 -7.83 -6.02
N GLU A 68 -2.70 -9.10 -5.61
CA GLU A 68 -3.89 -9.92 -5.40
C GLU A 68 -4.32 -9.83 -3.93
N VAL A 69 -5.63 -9.73 -3.71
CA VAL A 69 -6.22 -9.66 -2.37
C VAL A 69 -6.87 -11.00 -2.09
N SER A 70 -6.41 -11.74 -1.07
CA SER A 70 -7.10 -12.98 -0.68
C SER A 70 -8.37 -12.62 0.10
N ALA A 71 -9.52 -13.07 -0.40
CA ALA A 71 -10.81 -12.95 0.27
C ALA A 71 -10.89 -13.84 1.53
#